data_AF-A0A840P5E8-F1
#
_entry.id   AF-A0A840P5E8-F1
#
_cell.length_a   1.000
_cell.length_b   1.000
_cell.length_c   1.000
_cell.angle_alpha   90.00
_cell.angle_beta   90.00
_cell.angle_gamma   90.00
#
_symmetry.space_group_name_H-M   'P 1'
#
loop_
_entity.id
_entity.type
_entity.pdbx_description
1 polymer ?
#
loop_
_entity_poly.entity_id
_entity_poly.type
_entity_poly.pdbx_seq_one_letter_code
_entity_poly.pdbx_strand_id
1 'polypeptide(L)' 'MNGWIIVGDLATKRVNGRDVIVKAGKSGDIQAAIRAWEETDRRRMLSDLGSVGRLVDKALTRMNASGPSRRIEHSG' A
#
# COMPACT_ATOMS: atom_id res chain seq x y z
N MET A 1 -11.88 -15.52 10.68
CA MET A 1 -10.90 -16.37 9.96
C MET A 1 -10.28 -15.53 8.85
N ASN A 2 -8.99 -15.18 8.93
CA ASN A 2 -8.30 -14.32 7.94
C ASN A 2 -7.30 -15.12 7.07
N GLY A 3 -7.60 -16.39 6.81
CA GLY A 3 -6.76 -17.30 6.03
C GLY A 3 -7.19 -17.42 4.56
N TRP A 4 -6.39 -18.11 3.78
CA TRP A 4 -6.75 -18.53 2.42
C TRP A 4 -7.77 -19.67 2.46
N ILE A 5 -8.76 -19.61 1.58
CA ILE A 5 -9.63 -20.74 1.25
C ILE A 5 -9.01 -21.41 0.03
N ILE A 6 -8.67 -22.69 0.14
CA ILE A 6 -7.97 -23.45 -0.92
C ILE A 6 -8.91 -24.50 -1.49
N VAL A 7 -9.05 -24.53 -2.81
CA VAL A 7 -9.87 -25.49 -3.56
C VAL A 7 -9.05 -26.00 -4.74
N GLY A 8 -8.43 -27.16 -4.58
CA GLY A 8 -7.50 -27.71 -5.57
C GLY A 8 -6.35 -26.73 -5.85
N ASP A 9 -6.18 -26.38 -7.13
CA ASP A 9 -5.13 -25.46 -7.60
C ASP A 9 -5.50 -23.97 -7.51
N LEU A 10 -6.59 -23.64 -6.81
CA LEU A 10 -7.07 -22.28 -6.60
C LEU A 10 -7.06 -21.94 -5.12
N ALA A 11 -6.74 -20.69 -4.81
CA ALA A 11 -6.86 -20.13 -3.49
C ALA A 11 -7.51 -18.76 -3.56
N THR A 12 -8.37 -18.44 -2.59
CA THR A 12 -8.99 -17.12 -2.50
C THR A 12 -8.96 -16.56 -1.09
N LYS A 13 -8.88 -15.23 -1.00
CA LYS A 13 -8.91 -14.45 0.24
C LYS A 13 -9.47 -13.06 -0.02
N ARG A 14 -10.14 -12.50 0.98
CA ARG A 14 -10.59 -11.10 0.99
C ARG A 14 -9.47 -10.20 1.54
N VAL A 15 -9.07 -9.19 0.77
CA VAL A 15 -8.03 -8.22 1.13
C VAL A 15 -8.53 -6.82 0.83
N ASN A 16 -8.61 -5.95 1.84
CA ASN A 16 -9.11 -4.56 1.71
C ASN A 16 -10.46 -4.46 0.98
N GLY A 17 -11.39 -5.36 1.31
CA GLY A 17 -12.73 -5.41 0.68
C GLY A 17 -12.78 -6.08 -0.70
N ARG A 18 -11.65 -6.44 -1.30
CA ARG A 18 -11.57 -7.09 -2.63
C ARG A 18 -11.26 -8.57 -2.53
N ASP A 19 -11.93 -9.38 -3.34
CA ASP A 19 -11.57 -10.79 -3.49
C ASP A 19 -10.31 -10.92 -4.33
N VAL A 20 -9.35 -11.66 -3.81
CA VAL A 20 -8.13 -12.06 -4.49
C VAL A 20 -8.26 -13.53 -4.82
N ILE A 21 -7.90 -13.91 -6.04
CA ILE A 21 -7.86 -15.29 -6.50
C ILE A 21 -6.45 -15.57 -7.02
N VAL A 22 -5.85 -16.66 -6.55
CA VAL A 22 -4.53 -17.12 -6.94
C VAL A 22 -4.65 -18.54 -7.51
N LYS A 23 -3.88 -18.82 -8.57
CA LYS A 23 -3.81 -20.14 -9.20
C LYS A 23 -2.38 -20.66 -9.16
N ALA A 24 -2.21 -21.96 -8.92
CA ALA A 24 -0.93 -22.66 -8.81
C ALA A 24 -0.04 -22.65 -10.08
N GLY A 25 -0.49 -22.04 -11.19
CA GLY A 25 0.28 -21.90 -12.42
C GLY A 25 0.72 -23.25 -13.01
N LYS A 26 1.91 -23.28 -13.65
CA LYS A 26 2.47 -24.51 -14.24
C LYS A 26 3.12 -25.45 -13.22
N SER A 27 3.49 -24.95 -12.04
CA SER A 27 4.16 -25.75 -11.00
C SER A 27 3.19 -26.63 -10.21
N GLY A 28 1.88 -26.34 -10.23
CA GLY A 28 0.88 -27.06 -9.43
C GLY A 28 0.98 -26.80 -7.93
N ASP A 29 1.93 -25.96 -7.49
CA ASP A 29 2.12 -25.62 -6.09
C ASP A 29 1.32 -24.35 -5.72
N ILE A 30 0.12 -24.55 -5.18
CA ILE A 30 -0.74 -23.45 -4.71
C ILE A 30 -0.12 -22.70 -3.53
N GLN A 31 0.69 -23.35 -2.69
CA GLN A 31 1.34 -22.69 -1.56
C GLN A 31 2.44 -21.74 -2.04
N ALA A 32 3.22 -22.14 -3.03
CA ALA A 32 4.20 -21.26 -3.67
C ALA A 32 3.52 -20.03 -4.31
N ALA A 33 2.40 -20.24 -5.01
CA ALA A 33 1.65 -19.14 -5.62
C ALA A 33 1.08 -18.16 -4.57
N ILE A 34 0.54 -18.67 -3.46
CA ILE A 34 0.09 -17.86 -2.33
C ILE A 34 1.26 -17.01 -1.78
N ARG A 35 2.41 -17.63 -1.48
CA ARG A 35 3.58 -16.92 -0.93
C ARG A 35 4.10 -15.85 -1.88
N ALA A 36 4.14 -16.13 -3.18
CA ALA A 36 4.56 -15.18 -4.20
C ALA A 36 3.61 -13.96 -4.28
N TRP A 37 2.30 -14.21 -4.15
CA TRP A 37 1.31 -13.14 -4.08
C TRP A 37 1.48 -12.30 -2.81
N GLU A 38 1.60 -12.92 -1.64
CA GLU A 38 1.75 -12.21 -0.36
C GLU A 38 3.01 -11.34 -0.33
N GLU A 39 4.12 -11.86 -0.88
CA GLU A 39 5.36 -11.09 -1.02
C GLU A 39 5.22 -9.90 -1.97
N THR A 40 4.45 -10.06 -3.04
CA THR A 40 4.18 -8.98 -3.99
C THR A 40 3.28 -7.91 -3.38
N ASP A 41 2.23 -8.31 -2.66
CA ASP A 41 1.33 -7.40 -1.96
C ASP A 41 2.07 -6.60 -0.89
N ARG A 42 2.89 -7.28 -0.07
CA ARG A 42 3.74 -6.64 0.93
C ARG A 42 4.67 -5.60 0.32
N ARG A 43 5.32 -5.90 -0.81
CA ARG A 43 6.19 -4.95 -1.51
C ARG A 43 5.43 -3.74 -2.06
N ARG A 44 4.22 -3.94 -2.57
CA ARG A 44 3.34 -2.85 -3.02
C ARG A 44 2.97 -1.93 -1.86
N MET A 45 2.51 -2.50 -0.74
CA MET A 45 2.16 -1.73 0.45
C MET A 45 3.33 -0.88 0.94
N LEU A 46 4.54 -1.45 1.01
CA LEU A 46 5.74 -0.70 1.43
C LEU A 46 6.09 0.43 0.45
N SER A 47 5.96 0.19 -0.85
CA SER A 47 6.18 1.22 -1.88
C SER A 47 5.16 2.36 -1.79
N ASP A 48 3.90 2.02 -1.54
CA ASP A 48 2.82 2.99 -1.37
C ASP A 48 3.05 3.85 -0.12
N LEU A 49 3.38 3.23 1.03
CA LEU A 49 3.75 3.94 2.25
C LEU A 49 4.94 4.88 2.03
N GLY A 50 6.00 4.42 1.35
CA GLY A 50 7.15 5.26 1.03
C GLY A 50 6.78 6.45 0.13
N SER A 51 5.83 6.27 -0.78
CA SER A 51 5.32 7.36 -1.64
C SER A 51 4.52 8.38 -0.85
N VAL A 52 3.67 7.93 0.07
CA VAL A 52 2.92 8.80 0.99
C VAL A 52 3.88 9.60 1.89
N GLY A 53 4.91 8.96 2.47
CA GLY A 53 5.92 9.63 3.28
C GLY A 53 6.58 10.80 2.53
N ARG A 54 7.03 10.56 1.29
CA ARG A 54 7.62 11.63 0.45
C ARG A 54 6.66 12.78 0.15
N LEU A 55 5.36 12.50 0.03
CA LEU A 55 4.36 13.55 -0.18
C LEU A 55 4.17 14.40 1.09
N VAL A 56 4.14 13.76 2.26
CA VAL A 56 4.07 14.42 3.56
C VAL A 56 5.30 15.30 3.77
N ASP A 57 6.50 14.80 3.52
CA ASP A 57 7.75 15.56 3.66
C ASP A 57 7.77 16.81 2.77
N LYS A 58 7.30 16.69 1.51
CA LYS A 58 7.18 17.81 0.59
C LYS A 58 6.17 18.85 1.07
N ALA A 59 5.03 18.41 1.60
CA ALA A 59 4.01 19.31 2.13
C ALA A 59 4.54 20.08 3.36
N LEU A 60 5.20 19.39 4.29
CA LEU A 60 5.82 19.99 5.47
C LEU A 60 6.91 20.99 5.09
N THR A 61 7.77 20.63 4.12
CA THR A 61 8.80 21.54 3.61
C THR A 61 8.20 22.82 3.03
N ARG A 62 7.10 22.70 2.26
CA ARG A 62 6.38 23.87 1.70
C ARG A 62 5.76 24.73 2.80
N MET A 63 5.12 24.13 3.80
CA MET A 63 4.52 24.87 4.91
C MET A 63 5.58 25.62 5.72
N ASN A 64 6.71 24.98 6.04
CA ASN A 64 7.81 25.62 6.75
C ASN A 64 8.46 26.75 5.94
N ALA A 65 8.59 26.58 4.62
CA ALA A 65 9.11 27.63 3.73
C ALA A 65 8.14 28.81 3.57
N SER A 66 6.84 28.60 3.82
CA SER A 66 5.83 29.65 3.67
C SER A 66 5.76 30.60 4.87
N GLY A 67 6.23 30.18 6.06
CA GLY A 67 6.20 30.96 7.31
C GLY A 67 4.78 31.41 7.73
N PRO A 68 4.55 31.79 9.01
CA PRO A 68 3.31 32.49 9.34
C PRO A 68 3.28 33.81 8.56
N SER A 69 2.21 34.06 7.80
CA SER A 69 1.99 35.31 7.07
C SER A 69 2.41 36.49 7.94
N ARG A 70 3.43 37.25 7.50
CA ARG A 70 3.71 38.59 8.03
C ARG A 70 2.39 39.35 8.01
N ARG A 71 1.82 39.59 9.20
CA ARG A 71 0.76 40.56 9.43
C ARG A 71 1.33 41.89 8.92
N ILE A 72 0.80 42.37 7.80
CA ILE A 72 1.16 43.67 7.25
C ILE A 72 0.59 44.69 8.23
N GLU A 73 1.44 45.23 9.09
CA GLU A 73 1.10 46.38 9.93
C GLU A 73 1.00 47.59 9.00
N HIS A 74 -0.23 47.90 8.58
CA HIS A 74 -0.56 49.23 8.07
C HIS A 74 -0.66 50.17 9.28
N SER A 75 0.46 50.78 9.64
CA SER A 75 0.46 51.96 10.52
C SER A 75 0.02 53.16 9.67
N GLY A 76 -1.17 53.67 9.97
CA GLY A 76 -1.63 55.01 9.60
C GLY A 76 -1.30 56.02 10.70
#